data_AF-A0A7S4VJR7-F1
#
_entry.id   AF-A0A7S4VJR7-F1
#
_cell.length_a   1.000
_cell.length_b   1.000
_cell.length_c   1.000
_cell.angle_alpha   90.00
_cell.angle_beta   90.00
_cell.angle_gamma   90.00
#
_symmetry.space_group_name_H-M   'P 1'
#
loop_
_entity.id
_entity.type
_entity.pdbx_description
1 polymer ?
#
loop_
_entity_poly.entity_id
_entity_poly.type
_entity_poly.pdbx_seq_one_letter_code
_entity_poly.pdbx_strand_id
1 'polypeptide(L)'
;DNFAGPVAYVLPEVWKKRAENWKVQSAHLKDFGTPGVGMSTGGGFGFEWNTLFTFREGDFFKIPKMAVPMSGGKSVLATAGRGYEDDDIYDPLESALSGRTQLRPEDVMARGKNFECSEGSATADFWVTPDKKATVGRLHTKAEAEGCTWSLVPDDSSGQMPNYFRASDMTPVDESSVPPGLRFQKFPKKGSIWPFEGPYDAISNAPSGDCLTSPGPADQTLYCARTSSPSWIAYRWYRFVDQPGLQRANLGAAEKRFLQDRVEQLHGMLGGRDRWIKGAPSGETLASVDPAQFVTPPSHLQVGYVPIALYEGIEKPHGCQER
;
A
#
# COMPACT_ATOMS: atom_id res chain seq x y z
N ASP A 1 -2.71 -8.03 -15.72
CA ASP A 1 -3.28 -6.79 -15.17
C ASP A 1 -3.20 -6.71 -13.65
N ASN A 2 -2.21 -7.38 -13.05
CA ASN A 2 -1.95 -7.30 -11.61
C ASN A 2 -0.64 -6.53 -11.44
N PHE A 3 -0.66 -5.52 -10.57
CA PHE A 3 0.53 -4.75 -10.22
C PHE A 3 1.60 -5.70 -9.66
N ALA A 4 2.82 -5.57 -10.18
CA ALA A 4 3.98 -6.35 -9.79
C ALA A 4 5.14 -5.39 -9.54
N GLY A 5 5.14 -4.76 -8.38
CA GLY A 5 6.16 -3.79 -8.01
C GLY A 5 6.23 -3.57 -6.49
N PRO A 6 7.26 -2.86 -6.01
CA PRO A 6 7.36 -2.52 -4.61
C PRO A 6 6.22 -1.59 -4.20
N VAL A 7 5.52 -1.93 -3.12
CA VAL A 7 4.46 -1.08 -2.53
C VAL A 7 5.06 -0.04 -1.58
N ALA A 8 6.25 -0.29 -1.04
CA ALA A 8 6.98 0.63 -0.19
C ALA A 8 8.49 0.52 -0.44
N TYR A 9 9.17 1.66 -0.36
CA TYR A 9 10.62 1.75 -0.33
C TYR A 9 11.00 2.69 0.82
N VAL A 10 11.89 2.24 1.70
CA VAL A 10 12.30 3.00 2.88
C VAL A 10 13.78 3.32 2.75
N LEU A 11 14.10 4.61 2.68
CA LEU A 11 15.47 5.09 2.62
C LEU A 11 16.23 4.73 3.91
N PRO A 12 17.51 4.32 3.83
CA PRO A 12 18.36 4.09 5.01
C PRO A 12 18.35 5.27 6.02
N GLU A 13 18.19 6.49 5.53
CA GLU A 13 18.11 7.73 6.30
C GLU A 13 16.92 7.76 7.26
N VAL A 14 15.81 7.08 6.94
CA VAL A 14 14.67 6.92 7.83
C VAL A 14 15.10 6.22 9.11
N TRP A 15 15.96 5.20 9.00
CA TRP A 15 16.47 4.45 10.13
C TRP A 15 17.52 5.21 10.92
N LYS A 16 18.26 6.15 10.31
CA LYS A 16 19.20 7.04 11.02
C LYS A 16 18.48 7.93 12.05
N LYS A 17 17.19 8.21 11.86
CA LYS A 17 16.34 8.97 12.81
C LYS A 17 15.74 8.11 13.93
N ARG A 18 16.08 6.83 14.03
CA ARG A 18 15.62 5.94 15.10
C ARG A 18 16.06 6.49 16.46
N ALA A 19 15.11 6.63 17.39
CA ALA A 19 15.41 7.12 18.73
C ALA A 19 16.39 6.18 19.47
N GLU A 20 17.20 6.77 20.35
CA GLU A 20 18.39 6.13 20.92
C GLU A 20 18.07 4.89 21.77
N ASN A 21 16.92 4.91 22.46
CA ASN A 21 16.39 3.77 23.20
C ASN A 21 16.12 2.55 22.29
N TRP A 22 15.62 2.77 21.07
CA TRP A 22 15.38 1.69 20.12
C TRP A 22 16.68 1.11 19.57
N LYS A 23 17.75 1.91 19.44
CA LYS A 23 19.07 1.40 19.01
C LYS A 23 19.60 0.33 19.96
N VAL A 24 19.47 0.55 21.27
CA VAL A 24 19.89 -0.42 22.29
C VAL A 24 19.01 -1.67 22.25
N GLN A 25 17.68 -1.50 22.21
CA GLN A 25 16.74 -2.62 22.19
C GLN A 25 16.90 -3.49 20.93
N SER A 26 17.19 -2.89 19.78
CA SER A 26 17.34 -3.61 18.52
C SER A 26 18.77 -4.04 18.19
N ALA A 27 19.76 -3.80 19.06
CA ALA A 27 21.18 -4.06 18.74
C ALA A 27 21.50 -5.53 18.44
N HIS A 28 20.65 -6.45 18.91
CA HIS A 28 20.75 -7.89 18.65
C HIS A 28 20.16 -8.31 17.30
N LEU A 29 19.37 -7.44 16.66
CA LEU A 29 18.80 -7.69 15.33
C LEU A 29 19.88 -7.40 14.29
N LYS A 30 19.99 -8.29 13.30
CA LYS A 30 20.87 -8.05 12.15
C LYS A 30 20.23 -6.98 11.25
N ASP A 31 21.06 -6.15 10.64
CA ASP A 31 20.60 -5.12 9.70
C ASP A 31 20.04 -5.78 8.44
N PHE A 32 18.85 -5.38 7.99
CA PHE A 32 18.23 -5.86 6.74
C PHE A 32 19.10 -5.56 5.50
N GLY A 33 19.99 -4.57 5.57
CA GLY A 33 20.98 -4.31 4.52
C GLY A 33 22.21 -5.24 4.56
N THR A 34 22.28 -6.22 5.47
CA THR A 34 23.36 -7.20 5.50
C THR A 34 23.00 -8.40 4.60
N PRO A 35 23.89 -8.82 3.68
CA PRO A 35 23.65 -10.00 2.85
C PRO A 35 23.32 -11.25 3.68
N GLY A 36 22.30 -12.00 3.28
CA GLY A 36 21.81 -13.18 4.00
C GLY A 36 20.90 -12.86 5.19
N VAL A 37 20.58 -11.59 5.42
CA VAL A 37 19.60 -11.13 6.42
C VAL A 37 18.30 -10.77 5.69
N GLY A 38 17.69 -11.78 5.08
CA GLY A 38 16.33 -11.65 4.56
C GLY A 38 15.30 -11.49 5.68
N MET A 39 14.11 -11.01 5.33
CA MET A 39 12.92 -11.23 6.17
C MET A 39 12.70 -12.75 6.30
N SER A 40 13.24 -13.34 7.36
CA SER A 40 13.09 -14.78 7.62
C SER A 40 11.71 -15.11 8.13
N THR A 41 11.10 -14.18 8.87
CA THR A 41 9.69 -14.24 9.25
C THR A 41 8.95 -13.23 8.39
N GLY A 42 7.83 -13.64 7.79
CA GLY A 42 7.10 -12.82 6.81
C GLY A 42 6.50 -11.51 7.32
N GLY A 43 6.93 -11.00 8.48
CA GLY A 43 6.24 -9.96 9.24
C GLY A 43 4.85 -10.42 9.64
N GLY A 44 4.27 -9.84 10.69
CA GLY A 44 2.82 -9.85 10.77
C GLY A 44 2.29 -9.05 9.59
N PHE A 45 1.41 -9.60 8.76
CA PHE A 45 0.67 -8.76 7.81
C PHE A 45 -0.20 -7.80 8.62
N GLY A 46 0.09 -6.50 8.49
CA GLY A 46 -0.74 -5.45 9.06
C GLY A 46 -2.04 -5.35 8.25
N PHE A 47 -3.15 -5.77 8.83
CA PHE A 47 -4.47 -5.47 8.30
C PHE A 47 -5.06 -4.31 9.10
N GLU A 48 -4.90 -3.10 8.57
CA GLU A 48 -5.27 -1.86 9.25
C GLU A 48 -6.79 -1.59 9.12
N TRP A 49 -7.58 -2.30 9.91
CA TRP A 49 -9.04 -2.10 10.04
C TRP A 49 -9.46 -1.59 11.44
N ASN A 50 -8.50 -1.14 12.25
CA ASN A 50 -8.73 -0.71 13.63
C ASN A 50 -9.01 0.80 13.78
N THR A 51 -9.10 1.52 12.67
CA THR A 51 -9.31 2.98 12.60
C THR A 51 -10.67 3.31 11.95
N LEU A 52 -11.69 2.50 12.25
CA LEU A 52 -13.03 2.68 11.70
C LEU A 52 -13.80 3.77 12.48
N PHE A 53 -14.57 4.57 11.75
CA PHE A 53 -15.59 5.40 12.37
C PHE A 53 -16.68 4.53 12.97
N THR A 54 -17.12 4.84 14.18
CA THR A 54 -18.18 4.12 14.87
C THR A 54 -19.27 5.09 15.31
N PHE A 55 -20.53 4.77 15.05
CA PHE A 55 -21.68 5.45 15.66
C PHE A 55 -22.23 4.62 16.80
N ARG A 56 -22.84 5.28 17.80
CA ARG A 56 -23.53 4.64 18.92
C ARG A 56 -24.87 5.29 19.16
N GLU A 57 -25.89 4.48 19.40
CA GLU A 57 -27.19 4.92 19.93
C GLU A 57 -27.69 3.89 20.94
N GLY A 58 -27.90 4.31 22.18
CA GLY A 58 -28.27 3.42 23.28
C GLY A 58 -27.28 2.26 23.46
N ASP A 59 -27.81 1.04 23.40
CA ASP A 59 -27.08 -0.23 23.54
C ASP A 59 -26.62 -0.80 22.18
N PHE A 60 -26.45 0.04 21.15
CA PHE A 60 -26.04 -0.42 19.82
C PHE A 60 -24.92 0.42 19.24
N PHE A 61 -23.98 -0.26 18.58
CA PHE A 61 -22.96 0.33 17.73
C PHE A 61 -23.25 0.05 16.26
N LYS A 62 -22.84 0.99 15.40
CA LYS A 62 -22.81 0.83 13.94
C LYS A 62 -21.41 1.11 13.45
N ILE A 63 -20.90 0.23 12.60
CA ILE A 63 -19.60 0.36 11.93
C ILE A 63 -19.78 0.38 10.40
N PRO A 64 -18.75 0.76 9.62
CA PRO A 64 -18.81 0.73 8.16
C PRO A 64 -19.05 -0.69 7.67
N LYS A 65 -19.85 -0.83 6.62
CA LYS A 65 -20.04 -2.12 5.95
C LYS A 65 -18.72 -2.56 5.35
N MET A 66 -18.29 -3.78 5.68
CA MET A 66 -17.07 -4.39 5.17
C MET A 66 -17.37 -5.75 4.58
N ALA A 67 -16.66 -6.10 3.53
CA ALA A 67 -16.73 -7.43 2.93
C ALA A 67 -15.35 -7.88 2.46
N VAL A 68 -15.13 -9.19 2.49
CA VAL A 68 -13.93 -9.84 1.97
C VAL A 68 -14.31 -10.83 0.87
N PRO A 69 -13.48 -11.00 -0.17
CA PRO A 69 -13.72 -12.02 -1.19
C PRO A 69 -13.58 -13.42 -0.58
N MET A 70 -14.52 -14.31 -0.89
CA MET A 70 -14.54 -15.67 -0.34
C MET A 70 -14.29 -16.71 -1.42
N SER A 71 -13.41 -17.66 -1.12
CA SER A 71 -13.11 -18.84 -1.93
C SER A 71 -12.91 -20.04 -1.01
N GLY A 72 -13.64 -21.14 -1.25
CA GLY A 72 -13.52 -22.36 -0.43
C GLY A 72 -13.79 -22.15 1.07
N GLY A 73 -14.70 -21.22 1.43
CA GLY A 73 -15.06 -20.93 2.82
C GLY A 73 -14.08 -20.03 3.59
N LYS A 74 -13.06 -19.47 2.92
CA LYS A 74 -12.12 -18.51 3.51
C LYS A 74 -11.83 -17.35 2.55
N SER A 75 -11.30 -16.25 3.09
CA SER A 75 -10.66 -15.19 2.32
C SER A 75 -9.15 -15.33 2.47
N VAL A 76 -8.43 -15.59 1.37
CA VAL A 76 -6.96 -15.54 1.37
C VAL A 76 -6.55 -14.07 1.36
N LEU A 77 -5.88 -13.62 2.43
CA LEU A 77 -5.45 -12.23 2.58
C LEU A 77 -4.05 -12.01 1.99
N ALA A 78 -3.16 -12.98 2.22
CA ALA A 78 -1.82 -13.02 1.68
C ALA A 78 -1.37 -14.48 1.52
N THR A 79 -0.54 -14.75 0.52
CA THR A 79 0.04 -16.08 0.31
C THR A 79 1.38 -15.97 -0.41
N ALA A 80 2.19 -17.02 -0.36
CA ALA A 80 3.43 -17.16 -1.12
C ALA A 80 4.42 -16.00 -0.94
N GLY A 81 4.50 -15.45 0.28
CA GLY A 81 5.47 -14.41 0.62
C GLY A 81 6.92 -14.92 0.49
N ARG A 82 7.76 -14.16 -0.22
CA ARG A 82 9.15 -14.51 -0.51
C ARG A 82 10.10 -13.37 -0.18
N GLY A 83 11.24 -13.73 0.40
CA GLY A 83 12.40 -12.86 0.59
C GLY A 83 13.40 -13.06 -0.53
N TYR A 84 14.08 -11.98 -0.90
CA TYR A 84 15.05 -11.93 -1.99
C TYR A 84 16.34 -11.30 -1.49
N GLU A 85 17.47 -11.79 -1.98
CA GLU A 85 18.80 -11.29 -1.63
C GLU A 85 19.31 -10.34 -2.74
N ASP A 86 20.42 -9.65 -2.46
CA ASP A 86 21.04 -8.70 -3.41
C ASP A 86 21.35 -9.35 -4.76
N ASP A 87 21.82 -10.61 -4.77
CA ASP A 87 22.16 -11.33 -6.00
C ASP A 87 20.94 -11.62 -6.91
N ASP A 88 19.73 -11.44 -6.40
CA ASP A 88 18.47 -11.72 -7.10
C ASP A 88 17.69 -10.44 -7.44
N ILE A 89 18.04 -9.28 -6.87
CA ILE A 89 17.41 -7.99 -7.19
C ILE A 89 18.45 -6.95 -7.58
N TYR A 90 19.37 -6.65 -6.66
CA TYR A 90 20.31 -5.53 -6.79
C TYR A 90 21.37 -5.81 -7.86
N ASP A 91 22.07 -6.94 -7.81
CA ASP A 91 23.18 -7.22 -8.73
C ASP A 91 22.74 -7.28 -10.21
N PRO A 92 21.62 -7.95 -10.58
CA PRO A 92 21.13 -7.93 -11.96
C PRO A 92 20.76 -6.51 -12.42
N LEU A 93 20.12 -5.72 -11.54
CA LEU A 93 19.75 -4.33 -11.83
C LEU A 93 20.99 -3.45 -12.00
N GLU A 94 21.98 -3.56 -11.12
CA GLU A 94 23.24 -2.83 -11.22
C GLU A 94 24.04 -3.19 -12.46
N SER A 95 24.08 -4.48 -12.81
CA SER A 95 24.76 -4.96 -14.02
C SER A 95 24.13 -4.37 -15.28
N ALA A 96 22.79 -4.34 -15.34
CA ALA A 96 22.07 -3.77 -16.46
C ALA A 96 22.25 -2.26 -16.56
N LEU A 97 22.11 -1.54 -15.44
CA LEU A 97 22.28 -0.09 -15.39
C LEU A 97 23.73 0.34 -15.64
N SER A 98 24.71 -0.52 -15.36
CA SER A 98 26.11 -0.30 -15.76
C SER A 98 26.39 -0.60 -17.23
N GLY A 99 25.36 -0.95 -18.02
CA GLY A 99 25.49 -1.28 -19.45
C GLY A 99 26.17 -2.62 -19.73
N ARG A 100 26.31 -3.50 -18.73
CA ARG A 100 26.99 -4.79 -18.88
C ARG A 100 26.07 -5.89 -19.41
N THR A 101 24.78 -5.79 -19.14
CA THR A 101 23.77 -6.80 -19.50
C THR A 101 22.42 -6.14 -19.85
N GLN A 102 21.52 -6.91 -20.46
CA GLN A 102 20.11 -6.51 -20.57
C GLN A 102 19.37 -6.91 -19.30
N LEU A 103 18.54 -6.04 -18.74
CA LEU A 103 17.68 -6.40 -17.63
C LEU A 103 16.52 -7.26 -18.14
N ARG A 104 16.47 -8.53 -17.72
CA ARG A 104 15.42 -9.45 -18.14
C ARG A 104 14.55 -9.84 -16.94
N PRO A 105 13.22 -9.85 -17.06
CA PRO A 105 12.33 -10.23 -15.96
C PRO A 105 12.64 -11.59 -15.34
N GLU A 106 13.15 -12.55 -16.11
CA GLU A 106 13.55 -13.87 -15.61
C GLU A 106 14.78 -13.86 -14.69
N ASP A 107 15.60 -12.81 -14.71
CA ASP A 107 16.85 -12.74 -13.94
C ASP A 107 16.68 -12.03 -12.58
N VAL A 108 15.54 -11.37 -12.37
CA VAL A 108 15.24 -10.58 -11.17
C VAL A 108 14.11 -11.25 -10.40
N MET A 109 14.26 -11.33 -9.08
CA MET A 109 13.33 -12.00 -8.17
C MET A 109 13.07 -13.47 -8.59
N ALA A 110 14.10 -14.14 -9.09
CA ALA A 110 14.03 -15.48 -9.67
C ALA A 110 14.23 -16.60 -8.63
N ARG A 111 14.96 -16.31 -7.55
CA ARG A 111 15.44 -17.29 -6.56
C ARG A 111 14.96 -16.98 -5.15
N GLY A 112 13.86 -16.24 -5.02
CA GLY A 112 13.27 -15.87 -3.73
C GLY A 112 12.96 -17.07 -2.84
N LYS A 113 13.30 -16.95 -1.55
CA LYS A 113 13.05 -17.97 -0.52
C LYS A 113 11.72 -17.71 0.17
N ASN A 114 10.96 -18.76 0.46
CA ASN A 114 9.72 -18.65 1.21
C ASN A 114 9.98 -18.07 2.60
N PHE A 115 9.08 -17.22 3.08
CA PHE A 115 9.08 -16.81 4.48
C PHE A 115 8.82 -18.01 5.39
N GLU A 116 9.54 -18.06 6.52
CA GLU A 116 9.21 -18.96 7.62
C GLU A 116 7.94 -18.43 8.32
N CYS A 117 7.05 -19.34 8.71
CA CYS A 117 5.91 -19.00 9.55
C CYS A 117 5.62 -20.11 10.55
N SER A 118 5.10 -19.70 11.69
CA SER A 118 4.47 -20.59 12.65
C SER A 118 3.00 -20.73 12.28
N GLU A 119 2.55 -21.96 12.08
CA GLU A 119 1.13 -22.24 11.92
C GLU A 119 0.37 -21.82 13.17
N GLY A 120 -0.84 -21.31 12.97
CA GLY A 120 -1.62 -20.83 14.09
C GLY A 120 -2.97 -20.30 13.70
N SER A 121 -3.76 -19.98 14.72
CA SER A 121 -5.03 -19.32 14.57
C SER A 121 -5.26 -18.32 15.69
N ALA A 122 -5.83 -17.18 15.34
CA ALA A 122 -6.22 -16.13 16.27
C ALA A 122 -7.65 -15.67 15.97
N THR A 123 -8.28 -14.99 16.93
CA THR A 123 -9.54 -14.28 16.68
C THR A 123 -9.30 -13.13 15.70
N ALA A 124 -10.23 -12.94 14.76
CA ALA A 124 -10.25 -11.80 13.88
C ALA A 124 -11.02 -10.67 14.57
N ASP A 125 -10.29 -9.85 15.32
CA ASP A 125 -10.87 -8.78 16.13
C ASP A 125 -10.57 -7.41 15.51
N PHE A 126 -11.52 -6.49 15.64
CA PHE A 126 -11.27 -5.06 15.46
C PHE A 126 -11.82 -4.24 16.61
N TRP A 127 -11.23 -3.07 16.84
CA TRP A 127 -11.66 -2.15 17.89
C TRP A 127 -12.89 -1.35 17.44
N VAL A 128 -13.98 -1.48 18.20
CA VAL A 128 -15.21 -0.67 18.01
C VAL A 128 -15.09 0.66 18.77
N THR A 129 -14.50 0.60 19.95
CA THR A 129 -14.08 1.71 20.81
C THR A 129 -12.70 1.39 21.41
N PRO A 130 -11.98 2.34 22.03
CA PRO A 130 -10.67 2.05 22.64
C PRO A 130 -10.67 0.93 23.69
N ASP A 131 -11.83 0.61 24.27
CA ASP A 131 -12.04 -0.39 25.32
C ASP A 131 -12.86 -1.62 24.86
N LYS A 132 -13.39 -1.65 23.63
CA LYS A 132 -14.23 -2.75 23.14
C LYS A 132 -13.80 -3.28 21.79
N LYS A 133 -13.81 -4.61 21.68
CA LYS A 133 -13.50 -5.35 20.45
C LYS A 133 -14.69 -6.17 20.01
N ALA A 134 -14.92 -6.23 18.70
CA ALA A 134 -15.81 -7.21 18.10
C ALA A 134 -14.98 -8.27 17.37
N THR A 135 -15.37 -9.53 17.57
CA THR A 135 -14.84 -10.69 16.83
C THR A 135 -15.75 -10.96 15.64
N VAL A 136 -15.17 -11.16 14.46
CA VAL A 136 -15.92 -11.42 13.22
C VAL A 136 -15.49 -12.68 12.49
N GLY A 137 -14.62 -13.47 13.11
CA GLY A 137 -14.09 -14.68 12.52
C GLY A 137 -12.78 -15.12 13.15
N ARG A 138 -12.04 -15.91 12.38
CA ARG A 138 -10.71 -16.40 12.75
C ARG A 138 -9.70 -16.12 11.66
N LEU A 139 -8.54 -15.63 12.08
CA LEU A 139 -7.35 -15.57 11.26
C LEU A 139 -6.62 -16.92 11.37
N HIS A 140 -6.07 -17.37 10.25
CA HIS A 140 -5.30 -18.60 10.14
C HIS A 140 -4.01 -18.34 9.37
N THR A 141 -2.91 -18.82 9.94
CA THR A 141 -1.62 -18.97 9.26
C THR A 141 -1.38 -20.45 9.02
N LYS A 142 -1.11 -20.84 7.78
CA LYS A 142 -0.76 -22.22 7.41
C LYS A 142 0.54 -22.22 6.61
N ALA A 143 1.40 -23.20 6.87
CA ALA A 143 2.57 -23.44 6.05
C ALA A 143 2.16 -24.37 4.90
N GLU A 144 2.39 -23.94 3.67
CA GLU A 144 2.11 -24.73 2.46
C GLU A 144 3.42 -24.90 1.67
N ALA A 145 3.43 -25.81 0.68
CA ALA A 145 4.62 -26.08 -0.12
C ALA A 145 5.18 -24.82 -0.81
N GLU A 146 4.28 -23.91 -1.23
CA GLU A 146 4.61 -22.67 -1.94
C GLU A 146 4.80 -21.47 -1.01
N GLY A 147 4.89 -21.71 0.29
CA GLY A 147 5.05 -20.68 1.32
C GLY A 147 3.84 -20.61 2.24
N CYS A 148 3.79 -19.55 3.04
CA CYS A 148 2.76 -19.40 4.05
C CYS A 148 1.50 -18.75 3.47
N THR A 149 0.35 -19.20 3.94
CA THR A 149 -0.96 -18.63 3.61
C THR A 149 -1.59 -18.03 4.86
N TRP A 150 -1.98 -16.76 4.76
CA TRP A 150 -2.76 -16.04 5.76
C TRP A 150 -4.18 -15.87 5.25
N SER A 151 -5.15 -16.32 6.04
CA SER A 151 -6.55 -16.30 5.64
C SER A 151 -7.47 -15.91 6.79
N LEU A 152 -8.60 -15.33 6.42
CA LEU A 152 -9.72 -15.03 7.30
C LEU A 152 -10.85 -16.03 7.02
N VAL A 153 -11.37 -16.64 8.06
CA VAL A 153 -12.61 -17.42 8.05
C VAL A 153 -13.64 -16.61 8.84
N PRO A 154 -14.57 -15.90 8.17
CA PRO A 154 -15.64 -15.16 8.84
C PRO A 154 -16.60 -16.12 9.55
N ASP A 155 -17.16 -15.71 10.69
CA ASP A 155 -18.06 -16.57 11.47
C ASP A 155 -19.33 -16.95 10.71
N ASP A 156 -19.82 -16.08 9.83
CA ASP A 156 -21.02 -16.30 9.01
C ASP A 156 -20.74 -16.99 7.66
N SER A 157 -19.46 -17.25 7.35
CA SER A 157 -18.97 -17.80 6.08
C SER A 157 -19.40 -17.03 4.80
N SER A 158 -20.05 -15.87 4.92
CA SER A 158 -20.59 -15.11 3.79
C SER A 158 -19.56 -14.14 3.21
N GLY A 159 -18.55 -13.79 4.00
CA GLY A 159 -17.59 -12.74 3.67
C GLY A 159 -18.11 -11.34 3.96
N GLN A 160 -19.38 -11.17 4.36
CA GLN A 160 -19.93 -9.90 4.83
C GLN A 160 -19.70 -9.79 6.33
N MET A 161 -19.02 -8.74 6.76
CA MET A 161 -18.85 -8.49 8.20
C MET A 161 -20.13 -7.88 8.77
N PRO A 162 -20.49 -8.15 10.04
CA PRO A 162 -21.63 -7.51 10.67
C PRO A 162 -21.45 -5.98 10.75
N ASN A 163 -22.53 -5.25 10.49
CA ASN A 163 -22.53 -3.79 10.54
C ASN A 163 -22.95 -3.22 11.90
N TYR A 164 -23.62 -4.03 12.71
CA TYR A 164 -24.25 -3.63 13.96
C TYR A 164 -23.90 -4.59 15.09
N PHE A 165 -23.62 -4.02 16.26
CA PHE A 165 -23.23 -4.78 17.44
C PHE A 165 -23.97 -4.26 18.68
N ARG A 166 -24.34 -5.17 19.59
CA ARG A 166 -24.87 -4.80 20.90
C ARG A 166 -23.75 -4.27 21.79
N ALA A 167 -23.96 -3.13 22.45
CA ALA A 167 -22.92 -2.46 23.21
C ALA A 167 -22.53 -3.22 24.48
N SER A 168 -23.44 -4.00 25.09
CA SER A 168 -23.17 -4.77 26.30
C SER A 168 -22.11 -5.87 26.11
N ASP A 169 -22.14 -6.58 24.98
CA ASP A 169 -21.37 -7.82 24.78
C ASP A 169 -20.68 -7.92 23.41
N MET A 170 -20.83 -6.91 22.55
CA MET A 170 -20.29 -6.90 21.18
C MET A 170 -20.83 -8.02 20.29
N THR A 171 -21.99 -8.59 20.62
CA THR A 171 -22.64 -9.58 19.75
C THR A 171 -23.19 -8.91 18.49
N PRO A 172 -23.03 -9.51 17.30
CA PRO A 172 -23.67 -9.06 16.08
C PRO A 172 -25.20 -9.02 16.23
N VAL A 173 -25.84 -7.98 15.69
CA VAL A 173 -27.31 -7.88 15.67
C VAL A 173 -27.83 -7.53 14.29
N ASP A 174 -29.06 -7.96 13.99
CA ASP A 174 -29.72 -7.62 12.73
C ASP A 174 -30.10 -6.14 12.67
N GLU A 175 -30.11 -5.56 11.48
CA GLU A 175 -30.48 -4.16 11.27
C GLU A 175 -31.89 -3.85 11.79
N SER A 176 -32.83 -4.81 11.73
CA SER A 176 -34.19 -4.64 12.26
C SER A 176 -34.24 -4.43 13.78
N SER A 177 -33.20 -4.83 14.50
CA SER A 177 -33.11 -4.73 15.97
C SER A 177 -32.54 -3.40 16.45
N VAL A 178 -32.01 -2.57 15.54
CA VAL A 178 -31.38 -1.30 15.90
C VAL A 178 -32.32 -0.10 15.71
N PRO A 179 -32.19 0.95 16.56
CA PRO A 179 -32.99 2.16 16.43
C PRO A 179 -32.87 2.82 15.05
N PRO A 180 -33.94 3.46 14.53
CA PRO A 180 -33.90 4.17 13.25
C PRO A 180 -32.80 5.24 13.19
N GLY A 181 -32.55 5.95 14.29
CA GLY A 181 -31.50 6.99 14.35
C GLY A 181 -30.14 6.44 13.89
N LEU A 182 -29.73 5.31 14.46
CA LEU A 182 -28.49 4.62 14.15
C LEU A 182 -28.49 4.06 12.73
N ARG A 183 -29.61 3.49 12.26
CA ARG A 183 -29.73 3.00 10.88
C ARG A 183 -29.47 4.09 9.87
N PHE A 184 -30.02 5.28 10.09
CA PHE A 184 -29.91 6.40 9.17
C PHE A 184 -28.58 7.17 9.27
N GLN A 185 -27.75 6.91 10.28
CA GLN A 185 -26.40 7.49 10.35
C GLN A 185 -25.59 7.13 9.10
N LYS A 186 -24.85 8.10 8.56
CA LYS A 186 -23.99 7.91 7.39
C LYS A 186 -22.54 8.15 7.78
N PHE A 187 -21.68 7.22 7.42
CA PHE A 187 -20.24 7.41 7.60
C PHE A 187 -19.76 8.56 6.72
N PRO A 188 -18.77 9.33 7.21
CA PRO A 188 -18.18 10.38 6.40
C PRO A 188 -17.62 9.76 5.10
N LYS A 189 -17.77 10.50 4.00
CA LYS A 189 -17.09 10.13 2.76
C LYS A 189 -15.58 10.27 2.97
N LYS A 190 -14.79 9.60 2.12
CA LYS A 190 -13.32 9.45 2.14
C LYS A 190 -12.46 10.70 2.41
N GLY A 191 -13.01 11.91 2.43
CA GLY A 191 -12.31 13.14 2.81
C GLY A 191 -12.22 13.37 4.32
N SER A 192 -11.99 12.36 5.14
CA SER A 192 -11.70 12.52 6.58
C SER A 192 -10.89 11.33 7.06
N ILE A 193 -9.57 11.47 7.09
CA ILE A 193 -8.66 10.47 7.69
C ILE A 193 -8.27 11.05 9.03
N TRP A 194 -8.78 10.52 10.15
CA TRP A 194 -8.44 11.06 11.48
C TRP A 194 -6.91 11.25 11.62
N PRO A 195 -6.39 12.45 11.96
CA PRO A 195 -7.07 13.66 12.43
C PRO A 195 -7.42 14.72 11.34
N PHE A 196 -7.22 14.43 10.07
CA PHE A 196 -7.42 15.33 8.94
C PHE A 196 -8.87 15.32 8.41
N GLU A 197 -9.50 16.50 8.35
CA GLU A 197 -10.76 16.74 7.63
C GLU A 197 -10.45 17.29 6.23
N GLY A 198 -11.21 16.82 5.23
CA GLY A 198 -11.08 17.22 3.83
C GLY A 198 -10.32 16.24 2.95
N PRO A 199 -10.27 16.52 1.63
CA PRO A 199 -9.42 15.78 0.71
C PRO A 199 -7.94 15.94 1.07
N TYR A 200 -7.09 15.00 0.63
CA TYR A 200 -5.70 15.34 0.46
C TYR A 200 -5.62 16.40 -0.65
N ASP A 201 -5.14 17.60 -0.34
CA ASP A 201 -5.07 18.71 -1.29
C ASP A 201 -3.78 19.51 -1.12
N ALA A 202 -2.73 19.04 -1.76
CA ALA A 202 -1.45 19.74 -1.86
C ALA A 202 -1.43 20.79 -2.99
N ILE A 203 -2.54 20.96 -3.72
CA ILE A 203 -2.68 21.96 -4.79
C ILE A 203 -3.05 23.30 -4.16
N SER A 204 -4.08 23.31 -3.33
CA SER A 204 -4.56 24.50 -2.62
C SER A 204 -3.84 24.70 -1.29
N ASN A 205 -3.47 23.60 -0.62
CA ASN A 205 -2.81 23.61 0.69
C ASN A 205 -1.42 22.96 0.60
N ALA A 206 -0.58 23.53 -0.25
CA ALA A 206 0.80 23.08 -0.40
C ALA A 206 1.52 23.06 0.98
N PRO A 207 2.36 22.04 1.25
CA PRO A 207 3.19 22.04 2.44
C PRO A 207 4.10 23.29 2.45
N SER A 208 4.50 23.73 3.63
CA SER A 208 5.38 24.89 3.76
C SER A 208 6.71 24.66 3.03
N GLY A 209 7.22 25.74 2.43
CA GLY A 209 8.40 25.70 1.56
C GLY A 209 8.01 25.69 0.07
N ASP A 210 8.96 25.30 -0.76
CA ASP A 210 8.85 25.34 -2.22
C ASP A 210 8.97 23.95 -2.86
N CYS A 211 8.81 22.88 -2.09
CA CYS A 211 9.13 21.54 -2.58
C CYS A 211 8.23 21.04 -3.72
N LEU A 212 7.06 21.66 -3.91
CA LEU A 212 6.19 21.37 -5.06
C LEU A 212 6.51 22.25 -6.29
N THR A 213 7.25 23.34 -6.10
CA THR A 213 7.44 24.41 -7.10
C THR A 213 8.89 24.65 -7.50
N SER A 214 9.87 24.22 -6.69
CA SER A 214 11.29 24.48 -6.87
C SER A 214 12.18 23.36 -6.28
N PRO A 215 12.76 22.49 -7.11
CA PRO A 215 12.38 22.25 -8.50
C PRO A 215 10.90 21.83 -8.60
N GLY A 216 10.19 22.40 -9.57
CA GLY A 216 8.76 22.16 -9.78
C GLY A 216 8.48 20.99 -10.73
N PRO A 217 7.22 20.79 -11.10
CA PRO A 217 6.86 19.77 -12.08
C PRO A 217 7.44 20.12 -13.45
N ALA A 218 7.79 19.08 -14.22
CA ALA A 218 8.27 19.21 -15.59
C ALA A 218 7.15 19.66 -16.55
N ASP A 219 5.90 19.36 -16.20
CA ASP A 219 4.70 19.81 -16.89
C ASP A 219 3.73 20.45 -15.88
N GLN A 220 3.33 21.69 -16.14
CA GLN A 220 2.41 22.44 -15.27
C GLN A 220 0.97 21.93 -15.36
N THR A 221 0.65 21.14 -16.39
CA THR A 221 -0.67 20.54 -16.58
C THR A 221 -1.03 19.65 -15.41
N LEU A 222 -2.14 19.97 -14.75
CA LEU A 222 -2.73 19.11 -13.73
C LEU A 222 -3.56 18.03 -14.42
N TYR A 223 -3.14 16.77 -14.31
CA TYR A 223 -3.91 15.64 -14.80
C TYR A 223 -4.79 15.06 -13.70
N CYS A 224 -5.90 14.42 -14.06
CA CYS A 224 -6.76 13.77 -13.09
C CYS A 224 -7.50 12.55 -13.67
N ALA A 225 -7.84 11.61 -12.80
CA ALA A 225 -8.63 10.44 -13.13
C ALA A 225 -9.62 10.15 -11.99
N ARG A 226 -10.79 9.59 -12.34
CA ARG A 226 -11.80 9.17 -11.36
C ARG A 226 -11.60 7.70 -11.04
N THR A 227 -11.43 7.38 -9.75
CA THR A 227 -11.26 6.00 -9.28
C THR A 227 -12.62 5.27 -9.16
N SER A 228 -12.56 3.95 -9.00
CA SER A 228 -13.67 3.04 -8.69
C SER A 228 -14.29 3.29 -7.31
N SER A 229 -13.46 3.60 -6.31
CA SER A 229 -13.92 4.35 -5.14
C SER A 229 -14.21 5.77 -5.64
N PRO A 230 -15.34 6.44 -5.35
CA PRO A 230 -15.79 7.63 -6.09
C PRO A 230 -14.92 8.90 -5.94
N SER A 231 -13.65 8.78 -5.54
CA SER A 231 -12.62 9.80 -5.53
C SER A 231 -12.11 10.18 -6.93
N TRP A 232 -11.57 11.38 -7.00
CA TRP A 232 -10.67 11.89 -8.01
C TRP A 232 -9.26 11.90 -7.44
N ILE A 233 -8.31 11.43 -8.24
CA ILE A 233 -6.88 11.62 -7.99
C ILE A 233 -6.38 12.66 -9.00
N ALA A 234 -5.55 13.60 -8.54
CA ALA A 234 -4.89 14.56 -9.41
C ALA A 234 -3.38 14.52 -9.21
N TYR A 235 -2.64 14.69 -10.29
CA TYR A 235 -1.19 14.54 -10.30
C TYR A 235 -0.53 15.43 -11.36
N ARG A 236 0.76 15.67 -11.17
CA ARG A 236 1.65 16.29 -12.17
C ARG A 236 2.88 15.42 -12.38
N TRP A 237 3.55 15.63 -13.51
CA TRP A 237 4.77 14.92 -13.84
C TRP A 237 6.00 15.69 -13.35
N TYR A 238 6.85 15.02 -12.59
CA TYR A 238 8.13 15.56 -12.12
C TYR A 238 9.25 14.80 -12.77
N ARG A 239 10.37 15.47 -13.02
CA ARG A 239 11.63 14.78 -13.25
C ARG A 239 11.94 13.97 -11.99
N PHE A 240 12.38 12.73 -12.12
CA PHE A 240 12.49 11.80 -10.99
C PHE A 240 13.22 12.42 -9.79
N VAL A 241 14.38 13.03 -10.02
CA VAL A 241 15.20 13.66 -8.95
C VAL A 241 14.66 14.97 -8.39
N ASP A 242 13.66 15.55 -9.04
CA ASP A 242 13.04 16.83 -8.67
C ASP A 242 11.74 16.62 -7.87
N GLN A 243 11.27 15.38 -7.74
CA GLN A 243 10.07 15.06 -6.98
C GLN A 243 10.19 15.51 -5.51
N PRO A 244 9.10 15.97 -4.87
CA PRO A 244 9.13 16.49 -3.50
C PRO A 244 9.75 15.52 -2.49
N GLY A 245 9.50 14.21 -2.66
CA GLY A 245 10.01 13.16 -1.79
C GLY A 245 11.53 13.02 -1.76
N LEU A 246 12.25 13.39 -2.83
CA LEU A 246 13.72 13.30 -2.88
C LEU A 246 14.42 14.59 -2.46
N GLN A 247 13.72 15.72 -2.40
CA GLN A 247 14.36 16.99 -2.05
C GLN A 247 14.90 17.01 -0.61
N ARG A 248 14.27 16.23 0.29
CA ARG A 248 14.74 16.07 1.68
C ARG A 248 16.03 15.26 1.81
N ALA A 249 16.45 14.55 0.77
CA ALA A 249 17.73 13.83 0.76
C ALA A 249 18.93 14.76 0.52
N ASN A 250 18.70 16.04 0.17
CA ASN A 250 19.74 17.05 -0.04
C ASN A 250 20.85 16.61 -1.01
N LEU A 251 20.45 15.95 -2.09
CA LEU A 251 21.36 15.40 -3.09
C LEU A 251 22.08 16.52 -3.85
N GLY A 252 23.40 16.41 -3.97
CA GLY A 252 24.24 17.28 -4.79
C GLY A 252 24.01 17.06 -6.29
N ALA A 253 24.56 17.96 -7.11
CA ALA A 253 24.36 17.92 -8.56
C ALA A 253 24.83 16.59 -9.19
N ALA A 254 25.95 16.04 -8.75
CA ALA A 254 26.48 14.78 -9.24
C ALA A 254 25.59 13.58 -8.85
N GLU A 255 25.06 13.56 -7.62
CA GLU A 255 24.17 12.50 -7.14
C GLU A 255 22.83 12.53 -7.87
N LYS A 256 22.26 13.73 -8.04
CA LYS A 256 21.05 13.92 -8.86
C LYS A 256 21.28 13.46 -10.30
N ARG A 257 22.42 13.81 -10.89
CA ARG A 257 22.76 13.37 -12.25
C ARG A 257 22.83 11.85 -12.33
N PHE A 258 23.56 11.23 -11.41
CA PHE A 258 23.69 9.78 -11.31
C PHE A 258 22.34 9.08 -11.18
N LEU A 259 21.48 9.50 -10.26
CA LEU A 259 20.16 8.89 -10.08
C LEU A 259 19.27 9.08 -11.30
N GLN A 260 19.27 10.28 -11.87
CA GLN A 260 18.44 10.59 -13.02
C GLN A 260 18.85 9.77 -14.24
N ASP A 261 20.14 9.71 -14.57
CA ASP A 261 20.64 8.92 -15.71
C ASP A 261 20.23 7.44 -15.58
N ARG A 262 20.25 6.90 -14.35
CA ARG A 262 19.84 5.51 -14.07
C ARG A 262 18.35 5.29 -14.23
N VAL A 263 17.51 6.24 -13.79
CA VAL A 263 16.05 6.12 -13.99
C VAL A 263 15.68 6.26 -15.47
N GLU A 264 16.35 7.15 -16.20
CA GLU A 264 16.17 7.27 -17.65
C GLU A 264 16.56 5.98 -18.38
N GLN A 265 17.69 5.38 -18.01
CA GLN A 265 18.12 4.10 -18.55
C GLN A 265 17.15 2.97 -18.18
N LEU A 266 16.68 2.91 -16.93
CA LEU A 266 15.68 1.93 -16.49
C LEU A 266 14.40 2.09 -17.31
N HIS A 267 13.84 3.29 -17.41
CA HIS A 267 12.62 3.54 -18.21
C HIS A 267 12.80 3.13 -19.67
N GLY A 268 14.01 3.30 -20.24
CA GLY A 268 14.33 2.85 -21.60
C GLY A 268 14.40 1.32 -21.77
N MET A 269 14.65 0.58 -20.68
CA MET A 269 14.68 -0.89 -20.69
C MET A 269 13.29 -1.52 -20.48
N LEU A 270 12.36 -0.80 -19.84
CA LEU A 270 11.06 -1.34 -19.45
C LEU A 270 10.04 -1.27 -20.60
N GLY A 271 9.31 -2.36 -20.81
CA GLY A 271 8.18 -2.45 -21.74
C GLY A 271 6.80 -2.15 -21.11
N GLY A 272 6.76 -1.85 -19.81
CA GLY A 272 5.52 -1.54 -19.06
C GLY A 272 4.66 -2.76 -18.75
N ARG A 273 5.13 -3.97 -19.09
CA ARG A 273 4.50 -5.26 -18.78
C ARG A 273 5.48 -6.27 -18.20
N ASP A 274 6.63 -5.78 -17.75
CA ASP A 274 7.72 -6.56 -17.21
C ASP A 274 7.31 -7.20 -15.88
N ARG A 275 7.22 -8.54 -15.86
CA ARG A 275 6.72 -9.30 -14.70
C ARG A 275 7.88 -9.69 -13.78
N TRP A 276 8.33 -8.73 -12.99
CA TRP A 276 9.38 -8.92 -11.98
C TRP A 276 8.91 -9.83 -10.85
N ILE A 277 7.75 -9.50 -10.27
CA ILE A 277 7.10 -10.36 -9.27
C ILE A 277 6.42 -11.53 -9.98
N LYS A 278 6.87 -12.76 -9.70
CA LYS A 278 6.27 -13.97 -10.25
C LYS A 278 4.93 -14.21 -9.55
N GLY A 279 3.92 -14.60 -10.33
CA GLY A 279 2.60 -14.93 -9.79
C GLY A 279 2.68 -16.14 -8.85
N ALA A 280 1.81 -16.17 -7.85
CA ALA A 280 1.67 -17.32 -6.97
C ALA A 280 1.20 -18.56 -7.78
N PRO A 281 1.74 -19.77 -7.52
CA PRO A 281 1.31 -21.00 -8.21
C PRO A 281 -0.13 -21.43 -7.88
N SER A 282 -0.74 -20.89 -6.82
CA SER A 282 -1.98 -21.39 -6.20
C SER A 282 -3.26 -21.21 -7.04
N GLY A 283 -3.20 -20.56 -8.21
CA GLY A 283 -4.36 -20.39 -9.08
C GLY A 283 -5.47 -19.50 -8.50
N GLU A 284 -5.26 -18.90 -7.32
CA GLU A 284 -6.18 -17.94 -6.71
C GLU A 284 -6.34 -16.70 -7.60
N THR A 285 -7.56 -16.17 -7.64
CA THR A 285 -7.81 -14.92 -8.36
C THR A 285 -7.26 -13.76 -7.53
N LEU A 286 -6.28 -13.04 -8.06
CA LEU A 286 -5.69 -11.88 -7.41
C LEU A 286 -6.64 -10.67 -7.46
N ALA A 287 -6.54 -9.79 -6.46
CA ALA A 287 -7.22 -8.51 -6.51
C ALA A 287 -6.73 -7.66 -7.69
N SER A 288 -7.66 -6.98 -8.36
CA SER A 288 -7.35 -6.01 -9.40
C SER A 288 -7.00 -4.66 -8.78
N VAL A 289 -5.98 -4.00 -9.31
CA VAL A 289 -5.72 -2.59 -9.02
C VAL A 289 -6.68 -1.75 -9.86
N ASP A 290 -7.16 -0.65 -9.29
CA ASP A 290 -8.00 0.31 -9.98
C ASP A 290 -7.31 0.85 -11.25
N PRO A 291 -7.90 0.71 -12.45
CA PRO A 291 -7.31 1.19 -13.70
C PRO A 291 -6.90 2.66 -13.67
N ALA A 292 -7.61 3.50 -12.90
CA ALA A 292 -7.30 4.93 -12.76
C ALA A 292 -5.97 5.20 -12.04
N GLN A 293 -5.37 4.19 -11.40
CA GLN A 293 -4.03 4.31 -10.80
C GLN A 293 -2.90 4.07 -11.82
N PHE A 294 -3.20 3.55 -13.01
CA PHE A 294 -2.23 3.38 -14.09
C PHE A 294 -2.29 4.55 -15.06
N VAL A 295 -1.36 5.49 -14.90
CA VAL A 295 -1.32 6.72 -15.69
C VAL A 295 -0.33 6.60 -16.84
N THR A 296 -0.72 7.12 -18.00
CA THR A 296 0.16 7.14 -19.19
C THR A 296 0.93 8.47 -19.25
N PRO A 297 2.27 8.45 -19.30
CA PRO A 297 3.06 9.66 -19.47
C PRO A 297 2.75 10.37 -20.80
N PRO A 298 2.70 11.73 -20.81
CA PRO A 298 2.83 12.50 -22.04
C PRO A 298 4.06 12.06 -22.85
N SER A 299 4.01 12.17 -24.18
CA SER A 299 5.06 11.66 -25.07
C SER A 299 6.47 12.20 -24.77
N HIS A 300 6.58 13.42 -24.25
CA HIS A 300 7.84 14.05 -23.88
C HIS A 300 8.30 13.73 -22.44
N LEU A 301 7.53 12.95 -21.69
CA LEU A 301 7.77 12.61 -20.27
C LEU A 301 7.83 11.09 -20.01
N GLN A 302 8.01 10.29 -21.05
CA GLN A 302 8.03 8.82 -20.91
C GLN A 302 9.27 8.30 -20.16
N VAL A 303 10.39 9.02 -20.27
CA VAL A 303 11.71 8.58 -19.79
C VAL A 303 12.23 9.55 -18.73
N GLY A 304 12.50 9.07 -17.52
CA GLY A 304 13.06 9.88 -16.44
C GLY A 304 12.07 10.74 -15.64
N TYR A 305 10.77 10.62 -15.89
CA TYR A 305 9.71 11.36 -15.20
C TYR A 305 8.71 10.44 -14.53
N VAL A 306 8.14 10.90 -13.42
CA VAL A 306 7.17 10.14 -12.62
C VAL A 306 5.97 10.99 -12.24
N PRO A 307 4.78 10.39 -12.09
CA PRO A 307 3.59 11.10 -11.66
C PRO A 307 3.62 11.26 -10.13
N ILE A 308 3.37 12.48 -9.65
CA ILE A 308 3.25 12.78 -8.22
C ILE A 308 1.82 13.20 -7.95
N ALA A 309 1.11 12.43 -7.12
CA ALA A 309 -0.23 12.76 -6.66
C ALA A 309 -0.18 14.01 -5.77
N LEU A 310 -1.03 14.97 -6.08
CA LEU A 310 -1.18 16.24 -5.36
C LEU A 310 -2.58 16.41 -4.77
N TYR A 311 -3.53 15.56 -5.18
CA TYR A 311 -4.89 15.61 -4.67
C TYR A 311 -5.53 14.23 -4.66
N GLU A 312 -6.29 13.94 -3.60
CA GLU A 312 -7.26 12.84 -3.56
C GLU A 312 -8.52 13.29 -2.80
N GLY A 313 -9.67 13.29 -3.47
CA GLY A 313 -10.91 13.81 -2.90
C GLY A 313 -12.15 13.42 -3.70
N ILE A 314 -13.35 13.68 -3.18
CA ILE A 314 -14.61 13.33 -3.87
C ILE A 314 -14.95 14.33 -4.99
N GLU A 315 -14.42 15.53 -4.91
CA GLU A 315 -14.66 16.59 -5.89
C GLU A 315 -13.60 16.55 -6.99
N LYS A 316 -13.99 16.88 -8.22
CA LYS A 316 -13.04 17.00 -9.31
C LYS A 316 -12.21 18.27 -9.09
N PRO A 317 -10.87 18.19 -9.06
CA PRO A 317 -10.01 19.37 -8.96
C PRO A 317 -10.29 20.35 -10.11
N HIS A 318 -10.35 21.63 -9.78
CA HIS A 318 -10.59 22.67 -10.78
C HIS A 318 -9.45 22.72 -11.82
N GLY A 319 -9.81 22.78 -13.10
CA GLY A 319 -8.85 22.93 -14.20
C GLY A 319 -7.99 21.70 -14.51
N CYS A 320 -8.31 20.52 -13.93
CA CYS A 320 -7.57 19.31 -14.25
C CYS A 320 -7.99 18.70 -15.60
N GLN A 321 -7.02 18.23 -16.37
CA GLN A 321 -7.22 17.47 -17.60
C GLN A 321 -7.47 16.01 -17.26
N GLU A 322 -8.63 15.50 -17.66
CA GLU A 322 -8.98 14.10 -17.45
C GLU A 322 -8.16 13.17 -18.35
N ARG A 323 -7.66 12.07 -17.79
CA ARG A 323 -6.96 11.01 -18.50
C ARG A 323 -7.36 9.63 -18.01
#